data_AF-M7N573-F1
#
_entry.id   AF-M7N573-F1
#
_cell.length_a   1.000
_cell.length_b   1.000
_cell.length_c   1.000
_cell.angle_alpha   90.00
_cell.angle_beta   90.00
_cell.angle_gamma   90.00
#
_symmetry.space_group_name_H-M   'P 1'
#
loop_
_entity.id
_entity.type
_entity.pdbx_description
1 polymer ?
#
loop_
_entity_poly.entity_id
_entity_poly.type
_entity_poly.pdbx_seq_one_letter_code
_entity_poly.pdbx_strand_id
1 'polypeptide(L)'
;MPPEQRLAVCLAEMLQLLPEGDRLPLQWADLEGLPQEEVARRLNMSLSGAKSRIQRARIKLRQQLEECCTVALDSGGKITDYYPKKGC
;
A
#
# COMPACT_ATOMS: atom_id res chain seq x y z
N MET A 1 -7.25 -7.40 -18.98
CA MET A 1 -6.43 -6.73 -17.93
C MET A 1 -6.19 -7.75 -16.82
N PRO A 2 -4.93 -8.06 -16.49
CA PRO A 2 -4.60 -8.98 -15.39
C PRO A 2 -5.13 -8.49 -14.02
N PRO A 3 -5.42 -9.39 -13.07
CA PRO A 3 -5.89 -9.04 -11.72
C PRO A 3 -4.99 -8.02 -11.02
N GLU A 4 -3.67 -8.15 -11.18
CA GLU A 4 -2.66 -7.27 -10.59
C GLU A 4 -2.74 -5.82 -11.07
N GLN A 5 -3.15 -5.58 -12.33
CA GLN A 5 -3.28 -4.22 -12.88
C GLN A 5 -4.55 -3.53 -12.37
N ARG A 6 -5.65 -4.27 -12.20
CA ARG A 6 -6.89 -3.72 -11.59
C ARG A 6 -6.66 -3.35 -10.13
N LEU A 7 -5.92 -4.20 -9.40
CA LEU A 7 -5.51 -3.92 -8.04
C LEU A 7 -4.65 -2.66 -7.95
N ALA A 8 -3.68 -2.48 -8.85
CA ALA A 8 -2.79 -1.32 -8.84
C ALA A 8 -3.53 0.03 -8.99
N VAL A 9 -4.58 0.07 -9.82
CA VAL A 9 -5.41 1.28 -9.98
C VAL A 9 -6.15 1.61 -8.68
N CYS A 10 -6.84 0.64 -8.08
CA CYS A 10 -7.52 0.87 -6.81
C CYS A 10 -6.53 1.18 -5.68
N LEU A 11 -5.35 0.55 -5.67
CA LEU A 11 -4.29 0.85 -4.71
C LEU A 11 -3.84 2.31 -4.82
N ALA A 12 -3.68 2.82 -6.04
CA ALA A 12 -3.28 4.20 -6.28
C ALA A 12 -4.33 5.21 -5.79
N GLU A 13 -5.61 4.93 -6.02
CA GLU A 13 -6.73 5.76 -5.50
C GLU A 13 -6.78 5.73 -3.97
N MET A 14 -6.63 4.55 -3.37
CA MET A 14 -6.66 4.40 -1.90
C MET A 14 -5.43 5.02 -1.23
N LEU A 15 -4.28 5.01 -1.89
CA LEU A 15 -3.09 5.73 -1.43
C LEU A 15 -3.35 7.24 -1.34
N GLN A 16 -4.15 7.83 -2.24
CA GLN A 16 -4.52 9.26 -2.16
C GLN A 16 -5.42 9.58 -0.96
N LEU A 17 -6.13 8.59 -0.41
CA LEU A 17 -6.97 8.75 0.78
C LEU A 17 -6.15 8.69 2.09
N LEU A 18 -4.90 8.24 2.03
CA LEU A 18 -4.03 8.20 3.21
C LEU A 18 -3.43 9.58 3.51
N PRO A 19 -3.29 9.95 4.79
CA PRO A 19 -2.52 11.12 5.19
C PRO A 19 -1.11 11.08 4.61
N GLU A 20 -0.55 12.23 4.25
CA GLU A 20 0.77 12.31 3.59
C GLU A 20 1.88 11.58 4.35
N GLY A 21 1.83 11.61 5.68
CA GLY A 21 2.80 10.93 6.54
C GLY A 21 2.83 9.41 6.39
N ASP A 22 1.76 8.80 5.86
CA ASP A 22 1.68 7.37 5.56
C ASP A 22 1.72 7.10 4.05
N ARG A 23 1.14 7.99 3.23
CA ARG A 23 1.14 7.92 1.76
C ARG A 23 2.55 8.02 1.15
N LEU A 24 3.34 9.02 1.54
CA LEU A 24 4.67 9.27 0.97
C LEU A 24 5.67 8.11 1.19
N PRO A 25 5.81 7.55 2.41
CA PRO A 25 6.68 6.39 2.63
C PRO A 25 6.30 5.19 1.74
N LEU A 26 5.00 4.91 1.57
CA LEU A 26 4.51 3.84 0.71
C LEU A 26 4.78 4.11 -0.76
N GLN A 27 4.48 5.31 -1.23
CA GLN A 27 4.71 5.69 -2.62
C GLN A 27 6.20 5.55 -2.98
N TRP A 28 7.09 6.09 -2.15
CA TRP A 28 8.52 6.02 -2.38
C TRP A 28 9.07 4.59 -2.33
N ALA A 29 8.70 3.81 -1.30
CA ALA A 29 9.24 2.47 -1.13
C ALA A 29 8.63 1.44 -2.11
N ASP A 30 7.31 1.47 -2.29
CA ASP A 30 6.57 0.37 -2.91
C ASP A 30 6.20 0.66 -4.37
N LEU A 31 6.02 1.94 -4.76
CA LEU A 31 5.70 2.31 -6.14
C LEU A 31 6.93 2.81 -6.91
N GLU A 32 7.74 3.69 -6.29
CA GLU A 32 8.94 4.25 -6.92
C GLU A 32 10.18 3.36 -6.71
N GLY A 33 10.10 2.36 -5.83
CA GLY A 33 11.18 1.41 -5.57
C GLY A 33 12.40 2.01 -4.88
N LEU A 34 12.25 3.14 -4.19
CA LEU A 34 13.35 3.80 -3.49
C LEU A 34 13.87 2.92 -2.34
N PRO A 35 15.21 2.87 -2.15
CA PRO A 35 15.79 2.20 -0.99
C PRO A 35 15.25 2.77 0.32
N GLN A 36 15.04 1.91 1.32
CA GLN A 36 14.49 2.33 2.63
C GLN A 36 15.36 3.38 3.33
N GLU A 37 16.68 3.40 3.05
CA GLU A 37 17.60 4.43 3.54
C GLU A 37 17.31 5.81 2.94
N GLU A 38 16.98 5.86 1.65
CA GLU A 38 16.58 7.09 0.97
C GLU A 38 15.22 7.57 1.47
N VAL A 39 14.28 6.66 1.70
CA VAL A 39 12.99 6.98 2.34
C VAL A 39 13.20 7.57 3.74
N ALA A 40 14.09 6.98 4.55
CA ALA A 40 14.42 7.49 5.87
C ALA A 40 15.03 8.89 5.82
N ARG A 41 15.93 9.13 4.86
CA ARG A 41 16.51 10.46 4.59
C ARG A 41 15.43 11.49 4.24
N ARG A 42 14.53 11.17 3.30
CA ARG A 42 13.46 12.08 2.86
C ARG A 42 12.46 12.39 3.98
N LEU A 43 12.21 11.43 4.87
CA LEU A 43 11.35 11.60 6.04
C LEU A 43 12.07 12.21 7.25
N ASN A 44 13.38 12.48 7.14
CA ASN A 44 14.24 12.96 8.22
C ASN A 44 14.12 12.12 9.51
N MET A 45 14.22 10.79 9.36
CA MET A 45 14.11 9.84 10.48
C MET A 45 15.14 8.72 10.37
N SER A 46 15.25 7.90 11.42
CA SER A 46 16.10 6.71 11.39
C SER A 46 15.56 5.66 10.41
N LEU A 47 16.45 4.79 9.92
CA LEU A 47 16.07 3.65 9.08
C LEU A 47 15.04 2.75 9.77
N SER A 48 15.18 2.54 11.09
CA SER A 48 14.20 1.79 11.90
C SER A 48 12.85 2.51 11.99
N GLY A 49 12.86 3.84 12.12
CA GLY A 49 11.65 4.67 12.09
C GLY A 49 10.93 4.60 10.74
N ALA A 50 11.67 4.68 9.64
CA ALA A 50 11.14 4.57 8.28
C ALA A 50 10.53 3.18 8.03
N LYS A 51 11.23 2.11 8.41
CA LYS A 51 10.71 0.73 8.35
C LYS A 51 9.39 0.59 9.11
N SER A 52 9.33 1.09 10.35
CA SER A 52 8.11 1.06 11.16
C SER A 52 6.98 1.90 10.54
N ARG A 53 7.30 3.05 9.95
CA ARG A 53 6.34 3.92 9.27
C ARG A 53 5.75 3.24 8.03
N ILE A 54 6.60 2.69 7.16
CA ILE A 54 6.19 1.94 5.97
C ILE A 54 5.31 0.76 6.36
N GLN A 55 5.72 -0.02 7.36
CA GLN A 55 4.96 -1.18 7.82
C GLN A 55 3.57 -0.77 8.34
N ARG A 56 3.49 0.28 9.17
CA ARG A 56 2.20 0.79 9.66
C ARG A 56 1.33 1.32 8.54
N ALA A 57 1.91 2.02 7.57
CA ALA A 57 1.20 2.51 6.39
C ALA A 57 0.64 1.35 5.55
N ARG A 58 1.42 0.28 5.33
CA ARG A 58 0.94 -0.95 4.66
C ARG A 58 -0.23 -1.60 5.40
N ILE A 59 -0.19 -1.66 6.72
CA ILE A 59 -1.29 -2.22 7.52
C ILE A 59 -2.56 -1.39 7.35
N LYS A 60 -2.46 -0.05 7.41
CA LYS A 60 -3.61 0.84 7.19
C LYS A 60 -4.18 0.69 5.79
N LEU A 61 -3.31 0.67 4.77
CA LEU A 61 -3.73 0.49 3.39
C LEU A 61 -4.46 -0.85 3.22
N ARG A 62 -3.94 -1.93 3.81
CA ARG A 62 -4.59 -3.24 3.81
C ARG A 62 -5.95 -3.21 4.49
N GLN A 63 -6.07 -2.57 5.65
CA GLN A 63 -7.37 -2.44 6.35
C GLN A 63 -8.40 -1.70 5.50
N GLN A 64 -8.01 -0.58 4.88
CA GLN A 64 -8.88 0.16 3.97
C GLN A 64 -9.28 -0.69 2.76
N LEU A 65 -8.33 -1.43 2.17
CA LEU A 65 -8.60 -2.39 1.09
C LEU A 65 -9.60 -3.46 1.52
N GLU A 66 -9.46 -4.03 2.71
CA GLU A 66 -10.37 -5.04 3.24
C GLU A 66 -11.77 -4.46 3.53
N GLU A 67 -11.86 -3.17 3.87
CA GLU A 67 -13.13 -2.45 4.07
C GLU A 67 -13.86 -2.22 2.75
N CYS A 68 -13.16 -1.69 1.74
CA CYS A 68 -13.75 -1.29 0.46
C CYS A 68 -13.73 -2.39 -0.60
N CYS A 69 -13.00 -3.48 -0.39
CA CYS A 69 -12.71 -4.46 -1.43
C CYS A 69 -12.63 -5.87 -0.88
N THR A 70 -12.99 -6.84 -1.71
CA THR A 70 -12.79 -8.26 -1.44
C THR A 70 -11.60 -8.72 -2.26
N VAL A 71 -10.52 -9.08 -1.57
CA VAL A 71 -9.32 -9.66 -2.17
C VAL A 71 -9.43 -11.18 -2.08
N ALA A 72 -9.41 -11.86 -3.22
CA ALA A 72 -9.31 -13.31 -3.26
C ALA A 72 -7.82 -13.70 -3.29
N LEU A 73 -7.44 -14.60 -2.37
CA LEU A 73 -6.09 -15.15 -2.27
C LEU A 73 -6.13 -16.64 -2.59
N ASP A 74 -5.08 -17.17 -3.21
CA ASP A 74 -4.87 -18.62 -3.26
C ASP A 74 -4.32 -19.16 -1.92
N SER A 75 -4.17 -20.48 -1.84
CA SER A 75 -3.60 -21.18 -0.69
C SER A 75 -2.12 -20.83 -0.42
N GLY A 76 -1.44 -20.15 -1.35
CA GLY A 76 -0.10 -19.60 -1.17
C GLY A 76 -0.07 -18.14 -0.74
N GLY A 77 -1.22 -17.50 -0.54
CA GLY A 77 -1.33 -16.08 -0.20
C GLY A 77 -1.13 -15.12 -1.38
N LYS A 78 -1.16 -15.62 -2.62
CA LYS A 78 -1.08 -14.80 -3.83
C LYS A 78 -2.45 -14.30 -4.23
N ILE A 79 -2.53 -13.06 -4.70
CA ILE A 79 -3.79 -12.46 -5.14
C ILE A 79 -4.25 -13.12 -6.44
N THR A 80 -5.42 -13.76 -6.39
CA THR A 80 -6.06 -14.42 -7.54
C THR A 80 -7.12 -13.55 -8.16
N ASP A 81 -7.83 -12.76 -7.34
CA ASP A 81 -8.86 -11.87 -7.83
C ASP A 81 -9.11 -10.69 -6.88
N TYR A 82 -9.80 -9.67 -7.40
CA TYR A 82 -10.09 -8.45 -6.68
C TYR A 82 -11.45 -7.89 -7.11
N TYR A 83 -12.31 -7.64 -6.12
CA TYR A 83 -13.66 -7.12 -6.33
C TYR A 83 -13.91 -5.90 -5.43
N PRO A 84 -14.19 -4.71 -5.97
CA PRO A 84 -14.64 -3.59 -5.15
C PRO A 84 -16.02 -3.91 -4.54
N LYS A 85 -16.20 -3.60 -3.26
CA LYS A 85 -17.50 -3.67 -2.59
C LYS A 85 -18.29 -2.41 -2.96
N LYS A 86 -19.56 -2.57 -3.35
CA LYS A 86 -20.43 -1.42 -3.64
C LYS A 86 -20.57 -0.54 -2.39
N GLY A 87 -20.27 0.76 -2.51
CA GLY A 87 -20.44 1.75 -1.43
C GLY A 87 -19.13 2.36 -0.92
N CYS A 88 -18.02 1.96 -1.51
CA CYS A 88 -16.79 2.73 -1.64
C CYS A 88 -16.70 3.15 -3.12
#